data_AF-A0A945US72-F1
#
_entry.id   AF-A0A945US72-F1
#
_cell.length_a   1.000
_cell.length_b   1.000
_cell.length_c   1.000
_cell.angle_alpha   90.00
_cell.angle_beta   90.00
_cell.angle_gamma   90.00
#
_symmetry.space_group_name_H-M   'P 1'
#
loop_
_entity.id
_entity.type
_entity.pdbx_description
1 polymer ?
#
loop_
_entity_poly.entity_id
_entity_poly.type
_entity_poly.pdbx_seq_one_letter_code
_entity_poly.pdbx_strand_id
1 'polypeptide(L)'
;MYQTNQNNHQEEAGFTLIEVALSATVMLFVIAGMLSTVTSGAQILDSSNRMTTASNLITHHVNELRLEGWDEVSRLPANRALSVPTRFASVASGMSIQRTVVEEDTDLYRVTFAISWTGITGREYTKSEDALFAKNGLSATYGY
;
A
#
# COMPACT_ATOMS: atom_id res chain seq x y z
N MET A 1 14.90 60.78 -54.18
CA MET A 1 14.24 60.82 -52.86
C MET A 1 13.21 59.69 -52.84
N TYR A 2 13.40 58.75 -51.90
CA TYR A 2 12.42 57.83 -51.29
C TYR A 2 11.75 56.68 -52.08
N GLN A 3 12.24 55.47 -51.70
CA GLN A 3 11.51 54.25 -51.31
C GLN A 3 10.71 53.45 -52.35
N THR A 4 11.36 52.40 -52.85
CA THR A 4 10.71 51.21 -53.41
C THR A 4 10.01 50.45 -52.28
N ASN A 5 8.68 50.39 -52.36
CA ASN A 5 7.81 49.73 -51.40
C ASN A 5 8.02 48.20 -51.48
N GLN A 6 8.69 47.60 -50.49
CA GLN A 6 8.78 46.15 -50.37
C GLN A 6 7.46 45.62 -49.80
N ASN A 7 6.59 45.15 -50.70
CA ASN A 7 5.41 44.37 -50.33
C ASN A 7 5.88 43.03 -49.75
N ASN A 8 6.00 42.97 -48.42
CA ASN A 8 6.13 41.74 -47.66
C ASN A 8 4.87 40.90 -47.91
N HIS A 9 4.94 39.96 -48.85
CA HIS A 9 3.97 38.88 -48.94
C HIS A 9 4.22 38.00 -47.72
N GLN A 10 3.39 38.13 -46.69
CA GLN A 10 3.30 37.12 -45.65
C GLN A 10 2.70 35.89 -46.32
N GLU A 11 3.57 34.93 -46.66
CA GLU A 11 3.10 33.60 -47.03
C GLU A 11 2.40 33.00 -45.81
N GLU A 12 1.07 32.93 -45.86
CA GLU A 12 0.29 32.12 -44.93
C GLU A 12 0.60 30.64 -45.22
N ALA A 13 1.68 30.15 -44.62
CA ALA A 13 2.04 28.74 -44.68
C ALA A 13 1.03 27.93 -43.87
N GLY A 14 0.12 27.24 -44.55
CA GLY A 14 -0.75 26.23 -43.95
C GLY A 14 0.07 25.03 -43.44
N PHE A 15 -0.36 24.42 -42.33
CA PHE A 15 0.29 23.23 -41.79
C PHE A 15 0.18 22.05 -42.75
N THR A 16 1.27 21.28 -42.88
CA THR A 16 1.28 20.08 -43.69
C THR A 16 0.52 18.94 -42.99
N LEU A 17 -0.07 18.03 -43.77
CA LEU A 17 -0.76 16.85 -43.22
C LEU A 17 0.16 16.00 -42.33
N ILE A 18 1.46 15.97 -42.63
CA ILE A 18 2.43 15.19 -41.86
C ILE A 18 2.72 15.82 -40.50
N GLU A 19 2.78 17.15 -40.39
CA GLU A 19 2.93 17.86 -39.11
C GLU A 19 1.72 17.67 -38.21
N VAL A 20 0.51 17.75 -38.78
CA VAL A 20 -0.73 17.49 -38.04
C VAL A 20 -0.79 16.05 -37.56
N ALA A 21 -0.43 15.08 -38.42
CA ALA A 21 -0.40 13.67 -38.05
C ALA A 21 0.64 13.38 -36.96
N LEU A 22 1.84 13.96 -37.05
CA LEU A 22 2.88 13.82 -36.04
C LEU A 22 2.44 14.44 -34.71
N SER A 23 1.87 15.64 -34.73
CA SER A 23 1.38 16.32 -33.53
C SER A 23 0.25 15.54 -32.85
N ALA A 24 -0.70 15.02 -33.63
CA ALA A 24 -1.76 14.16 -33.12
C ALA A 24 -1.20 12.88 -32.46
N THR A 25 -0.17 12.28 -33.06
CA THR A 25 0.49 11.09 -32.53
C THR A 25 1.20 11.38 -31.20
N VAL A 26 1.93 12.49 -31.12
CA VAL A 26 2.57 12.92 -29.87
C VAL A 26 1.53 13.16 -28.77
N MET A 27 0.41 13.81 -29.10
CA MET A 27 -0.68 14.05 -28.15
C MET A 27 -1.28 12.75 -27.60
N LEU A 28 -1.46 11.74 -28.46
CA LEU A 28 -1.93 10.42 -28.01
C LEU A 28 -0.98 9.76 -27.01
N PHE A 29 0.34 9.84 -27.25
CA PHE A 29 1.32 9.31 -26.30
C PHE A 29 1.31 10.08 -24.97
N VAL A 30 1.16 11.40 -25.02
CA VAL A 30 1.06 12.24 -23.80
C VAL A 30 -0.18 11.84 -22.98
N ILE A 31 -1.34 11.72 -23.61
CA ILE A 31 -2.59 11.32 -22.94
C ILE A 31 -2.46 9.91 -22.35
N ALA A 32 -1.93 8.96 -23.12
CA ALA A 32 -1.71 7.58 -22.64
C ALA A 32 -0.73 7.54 -21.45
N GLY A 33 0.34 8.33 -21.49
CA GLY A 33 1.29 8.45 -20.39
C GLY A 33 0.64 9.02 -19.13
N MET A 34 -0.12 10.11 -19.24
CA MET A 34 -0.83 10.72 -18.12
C MET A 34 -1.83 9.75 -17.47
N LEU A 35 -2.62 9.04 -18.28
CA LEU A 35 -3.57 8.05 -17.79
C LEU A 35 -2.86 6.94 -16.99
N SER A 36 -1.76 6.41 -17.52
CA SER A 36 -0.96 5.38 -16.84
C SER A 36 -0.40 5.85 -15.50
N THR A 37 0.11 7.08 -15.43
CA THR A 37 0.62 7.66 -14.18
C THR A 37 -0.48 7.85 -13.15
N VAL A 38 -1.67 8.34 -13.55
CA VAL A 38 -2.80 8.53 -12.64
C VAL A 38 -3.27 7.19 -12.07
N THR A 39 -3.42 6.16 -12.90
CA THR A 39 -3.84 4.84 -12.44
C THR A 39 -2.82 4.23 -11.48
N SER A 40 -1.53 4.37 -11.78
CA SER A 40 -0.46 3.86 -10.92
C SER A 40 -0.40 4.62 -9.58
N GLY A 41 -0.56 5.95 -9.62
CA GLY A 41 -0.60 6.79 -8.42
C GLY A 41 -1.77 6.43 -7.50
N ALA A 42 -2.96 6.21 -8.06
CA ALA A 42 -4.12 5.78 -7.28
C ALA A 42 -3.91 4.43 -6.59
N GLN A 43 -3.29 3.46 -7.27
CA GLN A 43 -2.96 2.15 -6.70
C GLN A 43 -1.95 2.26 -5.55
N ILE A 44 -0.92 3.09 -5.71
CA ILE A 44 0.09 3.31 -4.67
C ILE A 44 -0.54 3.96 -3.43
N LEU A 45 -1.44 4.93 -3.63
CA LEU A 45 -2.15 5.58 -2.51
C LEU A 45 -3.08 4.63 -1.76
N ASP A 46 -3.88 3.82 -2.47
CA ASP A 46 -4.72 2.78 -1.84
C ASP A 46 -3.85 1.80 -1.05
N SER A 47 -2.80 1.27 -1.67
CA SER A 47 -1.87 0.35 -1.01
C SER A 47 -1.20 0.98 0.21
N SER A 48 -0.85 2.27 0.16
CA SER A 48 -0.20 2.96 1.27
C SER A 48 -1.15 3.11 2.46
N ASN A 49 -2.39 3.54 2.22
CA ASN A 49 -3.41 3.67 3.26
C ASN A 49 -3.73 2.32 3.92
N ARG A 50 -3.82 1.26 3.11
CA ARG A 50 -4.04 -0.11 3.61
C ARG A 50 -2.85 -0.62 4.40
N MET A 51 -1.62 -0.34 3.95
CA MET A 51 -0.41 -0.70 4.68
C MET A 51 -0.34 -0.03 6.05
N THR A 52 -0.66 1.27 6.13
CA THR A 52 -0.74 1.99 7.42
C THR A 52 -1.81 1.41 8.34
N THR A 53 -2.98 1.08 7.79
CA THR A 53 -4.06 0.45 8.57
C THR A 53 -3.65 -0.92 9.09
N ALA A 54 -3.01 -1.75 8.26
CA ALA A 54 -2.48 -3.05 8.66
C ALA A 54 -1.42 -2.90 9.77
N SER A 55 -0.47 -1.97 9.65
CA SER A 55 0.52 -1.69 10.70
C SER A 55 -0.14 -1.31 12.03
N ASN A 56 -1.16 -0.45 11.99
CA ASN A 56 -1.87 -0.01 13.20
C ASN A 56 -2.65 -1.16 13.86
N LEU A 57 -3.26 -2.05 13.06
CA LEU A 57 -3.95 -3.24 13.54
C LEU A 57 -2.99 -4.24 14.20
N ILE A 58 -1.86 -4.52 13.53
CA ILE A 58 -0.81 -5.38 14.09
C ILE A 58 -0.30 -4.80 15.41
N THR A 59 0.08 -3.52 15.41
CA THR A 59 0.59 -2.82 16.60
C THR A 59 -0.42 -2.90 17.74
N HIS A 60 -1.71 -2.71 17.45
CA HIS A 60 -2.74 -2.86 18.45
C HIS A 60 -2.77 -4.25 19.07
N HIS A 61 -2.83 -5.31 18.26
CA HIS A 61 -2.93 -6.67 18.78
C HIS A 61 -1.65 -7.14 19.48
N VAL A 62 -0.48 -6.70 19.01
CA VAL A 62 0.78 -6.91 19.73
C VAL A 62 0.72 -6.23 21.10
N ASN A 63 0.23 -4.98 21.16
CA ASN A 63 0.11 -4.27 22.43
C ASN A 63 -0.94 -4.87 23.36
N GLU A 64 -2.05 -5.42 22.83
CA GLU A 64 -2.99 -6.19 23.65
C GLU A 64 -2.30 -7.40 24.29
N LEU A 65 -1.59 -8.20 23.50
CA LEU A 65 -0.85 -9.34 24.04
C LEU A 65 0.24 -8.95 25.04
N ARG A 66 0.86 -7.78 24.89
CA ARG A 66 1.85 -7.27 25.85
C ARG A 66 1.27 -6.94 27.22
N LEU A 67 -0.03 -6.68 27.30
CA LEU A 67 -0.73 -6.43 28.55
C LEU A 67 -1.16 -7.73 29.23
N GLU A 68 -1.13 -8.86 28.52
CA GLU A 68 -1.48 -10.17 29.04
C GLU A 68 -0.33 -10.78 29.85
N GLY A 69 -0.69 -11.58 30.86
CA GLY A 69 0.27 -12.35 31.66
C GLY A 69 0.83 -13.56 30.90
N TRP A 70 1.98 -14.06 31.36
CA TRP A 70 2.63 -15.24 30.78
C TRP A 70 1.71 -16.47 30.72
N ASP A 71 0.90 -16.70 31.76
CA ASP A 71 -0.04 -17.82 31.83
C ASP A 71 -1.11 -17.77 30.74
N GLU A 72 -1.45 -16.57 30.24
CA GLU A 72 -2.40 -16.40 29.15
C GLU A 72 -1.70 -16.60 27.79
N VAL A 73 -0.52 -16.02 27.62
CA VAL A 73 0.29 -16.14 26.38
C VAL A 73 0.68 -17.60 26.10
N SER A 74 1.08 -18.34 27.13
CA SER A 74 1.46 -19.76 27.02
C SER A 74 0.28 -20.70 26.70
N ARG A 75 -0.96 -20.24 26.86
CA ARG A 75 -2.19 -21.02 26.53
C ARG A 75 -2.79 -20.62 25.19
N LEU A 76 -2.18 -19.68 24.46
CA LEU A 76 -2.73 -19.25 23.18
C LEU A 76 -2.69 -20.42 22.17
N PRO A 77 -3.77 -20.62 21.39
CA PRO A 77 -3.77 -21.62 20.34
C PRO A 77 -2.76 -21.27 19.25
N ALA A 78 -2.16 -22.31 18.66
CA ALA A 78 -1.14 -22.19 17.61
C ALA A 78 -1.59 -21.38 16.39
N ASN A 79 -2.87 -21.43 16.01
CA ASN A 79 -3.42 -20.63 14.92
C ASN A 79 -4.80 -20.13 15.30
N ARG A 80 -5.07 -18.84 15.08
CA ARG A 80 -6.37 -18.23 15.35
C ARG A 80 -6.65 -17.04 14.45
N ALA A 81 -7.83 -17.06 13.82
CA ALA A 81 -8.39 -15.89 13.17
C ALA A 81 -8.85 -14.88 14.23
N LEU A 82 -8.46 -13.63 14.04
CA LEU A 82 -8.85 -12.53 14.92
C LEU A 82 -9.87 -11.63 14.23
N SER A 83 -10.77 -11.05 15.02
CA SER A 83 -11.73 -10.07 14.53
C SER A 83 -11.10 -8.69 14.47
N VAL A 84 -11.39 -7.94 13.41
CA VAL A 84 -11.06 -6.52 13.33
C VAL A 84 -11.78 -5.78 14.48
N PRO A 85 -11.05 -5.03 15.34
CA PRO A 85 -11.68 -4.26 16.40
C PRO A 85 -12.62 -3.18 15.82
N THR A 86 -13.76 -2.94 16.48
CA THR A 86 -14.83 -2.06 15.97
C THR A 86 -14.34 -0.67 15.57
N ARG A 87 -13.36 -0.11 16.29
CA ARG A 87 -12.78 1.21 15.99
C ARG A 87 -12.01 1.29 14.66
N PHE A 88 -11.64 0.15 14.07
CA PHE A 88 -11.01 0.06 12.76
C PHE A 88 -11.99 -0.37 11.66
N ALA A 89 -13.25 -0.65 11.98
CA ALA A 89 -14.19 -1.30 11.06
C ALA A 89 -14.37 -0.54 9.72
N SER A 90 -14.34 0.80 9.75
CA SER A 90 -14.49 1.62 8.54
C SER A 90 -13.25 1.61 7.64
N VAL A 91 -12.05 1.51 8.22
CA VAL A 91 -10.76 1.62 7.50
C VAL A 91 -10.15 0.27 7.13
N ALA A 92 -10.52 -0.79 7.86
CA ALA A 92 -10.01 -2.15 7.67
C ALA A 92 -10.98 -3.04 6.89
N SER A 93 -11.93 -2.45 6.15
CA SER A 93 -12.88 -3.21 5.34
C SER A 93 -12.16 -4.09 4.32
N GLY A 94 -12.56 -5.37 4.27
CA GLY A 94 -11.93 -6.38 3.43
C GLY A 94 -10.56 -6.87 3.91
N MET A 95 -10.13 -6.51 5.13
CA MET A 95 -8.94 -7.09 5.76
C MET A 95 -9.30 -8.30 6.62
N SER A 96 -8.43 -9.31 6.60
CA SER A 96 -8.48 -10.46 7.51
C SER A 96 -7.23 -10.51 8.37
N ILE A 97 -7.35 -10.99 9.60
CA ILE A 97 -6.26 -11.06 10.58
C ILE A 97 -6.10 -12.50 11.04
N GLN A 98 -4.86 -12.99 10.99
CA GLN A 98 -4.46 -14.28 11.51
C GLN A 98 -3.34 -14.11 12.52
N ARG A 99 -3.43 -14.85 13.62
CA ARG A 99 -2.35 -14.99 14.59
C ARG A 99 -1.84 -16.42 14.58
N THR A 100 -0.52 -16.56 14.45
CA THR A 100 0.19 -17.83 14.60
C THR A 100 1.10 -17.75 15.80
N VAL A 101 1.13 -18.79 16.63
CA VAL A 101 1.95 -18.89 17.83
C VAL A 101 2.84 -20.11 17.70
N VAL A 102 4.15 -19.90 17.87
CA VAL A 102 5.18 -20.92 17.84
C VAL A 102 5.98 -20.84 19.14
N GLU A 103 6.11 -21.96 19.83
CA GLU A 103 7.05 -22.10 20.95
C GLU A 103 8.47 -22.24 20.37
N GLU A 104 9.33 -21.28 20.67
CA GLU A 104 10.75 -21.31 20.25
C GLU A 104 11.62 -21.96 21.31
N ASP A 105 11.26 -21.77 22.58
CA ASP A 105 11.85 -22.40 23.76
C ASP A 105 10.80 -22.42 24.88
N THR A 106 11.07 -23.16 25.95
CA THR A 106 10.19 -23.38 27.12
C THR A 106 9.65 -22.07 27.71
N ASP A 107 10.45 -21.00 27.65
CA ASP A 107 10.13 -19.68 28.19
C ASP A 107 10.11 -18.58 27.11
N LEU A 108 9.97 -18.95 25.82
CA LEU A 108 9.93 -18.02 24.68
C LEU A 108 8.93 -18.45 23.60
N TYR A 109 7.95 -17.57 23.32
CA TYR A 109 7.02 -17.72 22.21
C TYR A 109 7.24 -16.67 21.14
N ARG A 110 7.20 -17.09 19.87
CA ARG A 110 7.04 -16.20 18.72
C ARG A 110 5.59 -16.16 18.30
N VAL A 111 5.02 -14.96 18.30
CA VAL A 111 3.66 -14.70 17.85
C VAL A 111 3.73 -13.87 16.57
N THR A 112 3.26 -14.44 15.47
CA THR A 112 3.19 -13.79 14.17
C THR A 112 1.78 -13.28 13.93
N PHE A 113 1.63 -12.01 13.59
CA PHE A 113 0.38 -11.44 13.14
C PHE A 113 0.44 -11.17 11.64
N ALA A 114 -0.44 -11.81 10.88
CA ALA A 114 -0.57 -11.62 9.45
C ALA A 114 -1.91 -10.95 9.13
N ILE A 115 -1.85 -9.86 8.36
CA ILE A 115 -3.03 -9.16 7.84
C ILE A 115 -3.03 -9.26 6.33
N SER A 116 -4.13 -9.76 5.77
CA SER A 116 -4.29 -9.92 4.33
C SER A 116 -5.45 -9.09 3.80
N TRP A 117 -5.29 -8.55 2.59
CA TRP A 117 -6.34 -7.81 1.89
C TRP A 117 -6.18 -7.91 0.37
N THR A 118 -7.28 -7.69 -0.35
CA THR A 118 -7.28 -7.56 -1.80
C THR A 118 -7.18 -6.08 -2.18
N GLY A 119 -6.15 -5.71 -2.95
CA GLY A 119 -5.99 -4.34 -3.47
C GLY A 119 -6.94 -4.05 -4.63
N ILE A 120 -7.00 -2.78 -5.05
CA ILE A 120 -7.91 -2.33 -6.12
C ILE A 120 -7.72 -3.04 -7.48
N THR A 121 -6.54 -3.63 -7.70
CA THR A 121 -6.22 -4.41 -8.91
C THR A 121 -6.64 -5.88 -8.83
N GLY A 122 -7.25 -6.31 -7.72
CA GLY A 122 -7.56 -7.72 -7.44
C GLY A 122 -6.38 -8.52 -6.90
N ARG A 123 -5.18 -7.91 -6.79
CA ARG A 123 -4.00 -8.57 -6.21
C ARG A 123 -4.16 -8.71 -4.70
N GLU A 124 -3.81 -9.88 -4.17
CA GLU A 124 -3.71 -10.10 -2.72
C GLU A 124 -2.39 -9.54 -2.18
N TYR A 125 -2.50 -8.90 -1.02
CA TYR A 125 -1.39 -8.35 -0.25
C TYR A 125 -1.46 -8.90 1.16
N THR A 126 -0.30 -9.14 1.74
CA THR A 126 -0.17 -9.55 3.13
C THR A 126 0.93 -8.73 3.79
N LYS A 127 0.66 -8.23 4.99
CA LYS A 127 1.67 -7.69 5.91
C LYS A 127 1.77 -8.62 7.10
N SER A 128 2.98 -8.98 7.50
CA SER A 128 3.23 -9.84 8.66
C SER A 128 4.25 -9.19 9.60
N GLU A 129 4.11 -9.43 10.89
CA GLU A 129 5.05 -8.97 11.90
C GLU A 129 5.18 -10.00 13.01
N ASP A 130 6.40 -10.17 13.51
CA ASP A 130 6.70 -11.11 14.59
C ASP A 130 6.89 -10.37 15.91
N ALA A 131 6.27 -10.89 16.96
CA ALA A 131 6.47 -10.44 18.32
C ALA A 131 6.93 -11.62 19.19
N LEU A 132 8.07 -11.46 19.85
CA LEU A 132 8.61 -12.41 20.80
C LEU A 132 8.13 -12.07 22.21
N PHE A 133 7.67 -13.07 22.93
CA PHE A 133 7.20 -12.97 24.31
C PHE A 133 7.98 -13.96 25.18
N ALA A 134 8.69 -13.43 26.18
CA ALA A 134 9.44 -14.23 27.16
C ALA A 134 8.80 -14.15 28.55
N LYS A 135 8.95 -15.22 29.33
CA LYS A 135 8.34 -15.39 30.68
C LYS A 135 8.64 -14.28 31.69
N ASN A 136 9.75 -13.58 31.52
CA ASN A 136 10.19 -12.49 32.39
C ASN A 136 9.91 -11.09 31.80
N GLY A 137 9.02 -10.97 30.82
CA GLY A 137 8.47 -9.67 30.36
C GLY A 137 9.31 -8.92 29.34
N LEU A 138 10.40 -9.49 28.83
CA LEU A 138 11.09 -8.91 27.67
C LEU A 138 10.31 -9.28 26.41
N SER A 139 9.61 -8.30 25.82
CA SER A 139 8.93 -8.48 24.53
C SER A 139 9.63 -7.66 23.44
N ALA A 140 10.03 -8.31 22.35
CA ALA A 140 10.66 -7.66 21.20
C ALA A 140 9.75 -7.83 19.98
N THR A 141 9.62 -6.80 19.14
CA THR A 141 8.85 -6.87 17.89
C THR A 141 9.77 -6.59 16.71
N TYR A 142 9.67 -7.41 15.67
CA TYR A 142 10.45 -7.29 14.44
C TYR A 142 9.51 -7.25 13.23
N GLY A 143 9.65 -6.21 12.41
CA GLY A 143 8.96 -6.09 11.12
C GLY A 143 9.84 -6.63 9.99
N TYR A 144 9.24 -7.46 9.12
CA TYR A 144 9.81 -7.87 7.84
C TYR A 144 9.05 -7.22 6.68
#